data_AF-A0A3E0LFZ2-F1
#
_entry.id   AF-A0A3E0LFZ2-F1
#
_cell.length_a   1.000
_cell.length_b   1.000
_cell.length_c   1.000
_cell.angle_alpha   90.00
_cell.angle_beta   90.00
_cell.angle_gamma   90.00
#
_symmetry.space_group_name_H-M   'P 1'
#
loop_
_entity.id
_entity.type
_entity.pdbx_description
1 polymer ?
#
loop_
_entity_poly.entity_id
_entity_poly.type
_entity_poly.pdbx_seq_one_letter_code
_entity_poly.pdbx_strand_id
1 'polypeptide(L)'
;MNNEPTLSNSQTDWQRLDAMSDEDIDLSDCPEITPEMFGRAVVRRSVPVIRAKAEVTLSIDNDVFEWFKSQGKGYQTQINELLRAYMEAHQ
;
A
#
# COMPACT_ATOMS: atom_id res chain seq x y z
N MET A 1 22.52 0.73 12.34
CA MET A 1 21.05 0.64 12.38
C MET A 1 20.60 1.23 13.70
N ASN A 2 19.55 2.06 13.73
CA ASN A 2 19.06 2.62 14.98
C ASN A 2 18.24 1.56 15.71
N ASN A 3 18.69 1.16 16.90
CA ASN A 3 18.05 0.12 17.72
C ASN A 3 16.86 0.66 18.53
N GLU A 4 16.31 1.80 18.12
CA GLU A 4 15.22 2.47 18.82
C GLU A 4 13.89 1.82 18.39
N PRO A 5 13.14 1.18 19.31
CA PRO A 5 11.87 0.57 19.00
C PRO A 5 10.86 1.65 18.57
N THR A 6 9.99 1.30 17.61
CA THR A 6 8.93 2.19 17.11
C THR A 6 7.81 2.43 18.13
N LEU A 7 7.79 1.67 19.23
CA LEU A 7 6.96 1.87 20.41
C LEU A 7 7.87 2.26 21.59
N SER A 8 7.40 3.17 22.45
CA SER A 8 8.19 3.74 23.55
C SER A 8 8.73 2.72 24.56
N ASN A 9 8.16 1.51 24.62
CA ASN A 9 8.68 0.37 25.38
C ASN A 9 8.52 -0.92 24.56
N SER A 10 9.63 -1.44 24.04
CA SER A 10 9.65 -2.79 23.46
C SER A 10 9.42 -3.82 24.57
N GLN A 11 8.50 -4.76 24.36
CA GLN A 11 8.33 -5.94 25.22
C GLN A 11 9.29 -7.08 24.84
N THR A 12 10.17 -6.84 23.87
CA THR A 12 11.13 -7.82 23.37
C THR A 12 12.34 -7.90 24.30
N ASP A 13 12.70 -9.12 24.70
CA ASP A 13 13.96 -9.39 25.41
C ASP A 13 15.12 -9.38 24.41
N TRP A 14 15.71 -8.19 24.22
CA TRP A 14 16.81 -8.00 23.28
C TRP A 14 18.10 -8.69 23.71
N GLN A 15 18.35 -8.84 25.03
CA GLN A 15 19.57 -9.50 25.52
C GLN A 15 19.53 -11.00 25.21
N ARG A 16 18.36 -11.62 25.34
CA ARG A 16 18.15 -13.01 24.93
C ARG A 16 18.40 -13.20 23.43
N LEU A 17 17.83 -12.33 22.59
CA LEU A 17 17.98 -12.45 21.13
C LEU A 17 19.43 -12.22 20.67
N ASP A 18 20.16 -11.29 21.30
CA ASP A 18 21.56 -10.99 20.95
C ASP A 18 22.53 -12.13 21.32
N ALA A 19 22.17 -12.94 22.33
CA ALA A 19 22.94 -14.10 22.77
C ALA A 19 22.55 -15.42 22.08
N MET A 20 21.49 -15.43 21.28
CA MET A 20 20.97 -16.61 20.61
C MET A 20 21.80 -16.94 19.36
N SER A 21 22.14 -18.21 19.14
CA SER A 21 22.81 -18.63 17.91
C SER A 21 21.80 -19.01 16.84
N ASP A 22 22.24 -19.03 15.58
CA ASP A 22 21.37 -19.34 14.44
C ASP A 22 20.78 -20.77 14.54
N GLU A 23 21.51 -21.71 15.14
CA GLU A 23 21.05 -23.10 15.30
C GLU A 23 19.89 -23.25 16.30
N ASP A 24 19.74 -22.28 17.21
CA ASP A 24 18.66 -22.28 18.18
C ASP A 24 17.34 -21.72 17.60
N ILE A 25 17.37 -21.16 16.38
CA ILE A 25 16.20 -20.55 15.74
C ILE A 25 15.24 -21.65 15.25
N ASP A 26 14.02 -21.63 15.79
CA ASP A 26 12.94 -22.50 15.32
C ASP A 26 12.38 -21.99 13.99
N LEU A 27 12.50 -22.82 12.95
CA LEU A 27 12.03 -22.55 11.59
C LEU A 27 10.85 -23.45 11.19
N SER A 28 10.21 -24.10 12.17
CA SER A 28 9.12 -25.06 11.91
C SER A 28 7.89 -24.42 11.25
N ASP A 29 7.66 -23.13 11.48
CA ASP A 29 6.56 -22.35 10.90
C ASP A 29 6.92 -21.68 9.55
N CYS A 30 8.20 -21.35 9.37
CA CYS A 30 8.73 -20.63 8.23
C CYS A 30 10.05 -21.27 7.76
N PRO A 31 10.00 -22.27 6.86
CA PRO A 31 11.20 -22.94 6.38
C PRO A 31 12.08 -21.99 5.56
N GLU A 32 13.39 -22.23 5.57
CA GLU A 32 14.34 -21.41 4.83
C GLU A 32 14.03 -21.37 3.33
N ILE A 33 14.18 -20.18 2.75
CA ILE A 33 14.02 -19.99 1.31
C ILE A 33 15.26 -20.50 0.60
N THR A 34 15.12 -21.61 -0.12
CA THR A 34 16.21 -22.13 -0.94
C THR A 34 16.49 -21.24 -2.16
N PRO A 35 17.70 -21.27 -2.74
CA PRO A 35 18.00 -20.52 -3.97
C PRO A 35 17.06 -20.85 -5.13
N GLU A 36 16.62 -22.11 -5.23
CA GLU A 36 15.67 -22.55 -6.25
C GLU A 36 14.27 -21.96 -6.04
N MET A 37 13.82 -21.89 -4.78
CA MET A 37 12.56 -21.23 -4.42
C MET A 37 12.62 -19.73 -4.70
N PHE A 38 13.73 -19.09 -4.33
CA PHE A 38 13.95 -17.68 -4.60
C PHE A 38 13.99 -17.37 -6.10
N GLY A 39 14.61 -18.23 -6.91
CA GLY A 39 14.64 -18.09 -8.37
C GLY A 39 13.26 -18.14 -9.04
N ARG A 40 12.25 -18.71 -8.35
CA ARG A 40 10.84 -18.75 -8.79
C ARG A 40 9.98 -17.62 -8.20
N ALA A 41 10.56 -16.75 -7.37
CA ALA A 41 9.83 -15.68 -6.73
C ALA A 41 9.33 -14.66 -7.77
N VAL A 42 8.05 -14.29 -7.68
CA VAL A 42 7.48 -13.23 -8.51
C VAL A 42 7.66 -11.90 -7.80
N VAL A 43 8.48 -11.02 -8.37
CA VAL A 43 8.63 -9.66 -7.87
C VAL A 43 7.32 -8.91 -8.07
N ARG A 44 6.62 -8.56 -6.98
CA ARG A 44 5.49 -7.62 -7.02
C ARG A 44 6.01 -6.21 -7.26
N ARG A 45 6.32 -5.89 -8.53
CA ARG A 45 6.74 -4.53 -8.96
C ARG A 45 5.61 -3.50 -8.90
N SER A 46 4.37 -3.95 -8.85
CA SER A 46 3.18 -3.11 -8.91
C SER A 46 2.24 -3.43 -7.75
N VAL A 47 2.64 -3.13 -6.51
CA VAL A 47 1.61 -2.65 -5.59
C VAL A 47 1.32 -1.24 -6.08
N PRO A 48 0.14 -0.97 -6.69
CA PRO A 48 -0.17 0.39 -7.09
C PRO A 48 -0.08 1.23 -5.83
N VAL A 49 0.82 2.21 -5.83
CA VAL A 49 0.83 3.24 -4.80
C VAL A 49 -0.56 3.85 -4.89
N ILE A 50 -1.41 3.53 -3.92
CA ILE A 50 -2.74 4.12 -3.82
C ILE A 50 -2.46 5.59 -3.58
N ARG A 51 -2.54 6.40 -4.64
CA ARG A 51 -2.38 7.85 -4.51
C ARG A 51 -3.42 8.31 -3.50
N ALA A 52 -2.96 8.98 -2.45
CA ALA A 52 -3.85 9.51 -1.43
C ALA A 52 -4.91 10.37 -2.12
N LYS A 53 -6.18 10.00 -1.97
CA LYS A 53 -7.30 10.80 -2.44
C LYS A 53 -7.54 11.88 -1.39
N ALA A 54 -7.58 13.13 -1.80
CA ALA A 54 -8.03 14.21 -0.94
C ALA A 54 -9.57 14.26 -0.98
N GLU A 55 -10.20 14.31 0.19
CA GLU A 55 -11.63 14.62 0.30
C GLU A 55 -11.80 16.13 0.23
N VAL A 56 -12.48 16.61 -0.83
CA VAL A 56 -12.71 18.03 -1.06
C VAL A 56 -14.18 18.27 -1.39
N THR A 57 -14.71 19.41 -0.94
CA THR A 57 -16.04 19.89 -1.34
C THR A 57 -15.88 20.80 -2.56
N LEU A 58 -16.42 20.37 -3.70
CA LEU A 58 -16.41 21.12 -4.96
C LEU A 58 -17.86 21.36 -5.42
N SER A 59 -18.15 22.57 -5.89
CA SER A 59 -19.42 22.89 -6.55
C SER A 59 -19.36 22.48 -8.01
N ILE A 60 -20.36 21.71 -8.46
CA ILE A 60 -20.55 21.29 -9.85
C ILE A 60 -21.97 21.73 -10.24
N ASP A 61 -22.14 22.15 -11.50
CA ASP A 61 -23.47 22.48 -12.02
C ASP A 61 -24.41 21.27 -11.95
N ASN A 62 -25.68 21.53 -11.61
CA ASN A 62 -26.64 20.48 -11.27
C ASN A 62 -26.95 19.56 -12.46
N ASP A 63 -27.00 20.09 -13.68
CA ASP A 63 -27.21 19.33 -14.92
C ASP A 63 -26.04 18.39 -15.22
N VAL A 64 -24.81 18.84 -15.03
CA VAL A 64 -23.59 18.03 -15.15
C VAL A 64 -23.59 16.91 -14.12
N PHE A 65 -23.94 17.23 -12.86
CA PHE A 65 -24.01 16.24 -11.79
C PHE A 65 -25.06 15.16 -12.07
N GLU A 66 -26.28 15.54 -12.47
CA GLU A 66 -27.35 14.60 -12.79
C GLU A 66 -27.02 13.75 -14.04
N TRP A 67 -26.32 14.31 -15.03
CA TRP A 67 -25.82 13.54 -16.18
C TRP A 67 -24.87 12.42 -15.74
N PHE A 68 -23.87 12.72 -14.91
CA PHE A 68 -22.94 11.71 -14.38
C PHE A 68 -23.67 10.66 -13.53
N LYS A 69 -24.60 11.10 -12.68
CA LYS A 69 -25.40 10.22 -11.83
C LYS A 69 -26.29 9.26 -12.63
N SER A 70 -26.81 9.71 -13.78
CA SER A 70 -27.60 8.88 -14.70
C SER A 70 -26.81 7.71 -15.29
N GLN A 71 -25.47 7.78 -15.31
CA GLN A 71 -24.60 6.70 -15.78
C GLN A 71 -24.47 5.52 -14.81
N GLY A 72 -25.02 5.67 -13.59
CA GLY A 72 -25.13 4.59 -12.61
C GLY A 72 -24.04 4.60 -11.53
N LYS A 73 -23.77 3.42 -10.96
CA LYS A 73 -22.80 3.29 -9.86
C LYS A 73 -21.40 3.61 -10.37
N GLY A 74 -20.69 4.49 -9.67
CA GLY A 74 -19.31 4.88 -10.02
C GLY A 74 -19.18 6.28 -10.61
N TYR A 75 -20.24 7.07 -10.69
CA TYR A 75 -20.22 8.44 -11.21
C TYR A 75 -19.11 9.33 -10.58
N GLN A 76 -18.85 9.20 -9.27
CA GLN A 76 -17.75 9.93 -8.61
C GLN A 76 -16.36 9.53 -9.15
N THR A 77 -16.18 8.25 -9.50
CA THR A 77 -14.93 7.76 -10.08
C THR A 77 -14.75 8.30 -11.50
N GLN A 78 -15.83 8.33 -12.30
CA GLN A 78 -15.81 8.92 -13.64
C GLN A 78 -15.49 10.42 -13.61
N ILE A 79 -16.06 11.17 -12.67
CA ILE A 79 -15.73 12.60 -12.48
C ILE A 79 -14.23 12.75 -12.19
N ASN A 80 -13.68 11.95 -11.29
CA ASN A 80 -12.25 12.01 -10.95
C ASN A 80 -11.35 11.58 -12.12
N GLU A 81 -11.76 10.60 -12.93
CA GLU A 81 -11.05 10.20 -14.15
C GLU A 81 -11.03 11.32 -15.20
N LEU A 82 -12.15 12.02 -15.39
CA LEU A 82 -12.23 13.15 -16.30
C LEU A 82 -11.30 14.30 -15.86
N LEU A 83 -11.32 14.65 -14.57
CA LEU A 83 -10.44 15.68 -14.01
C LEU A 83 -8.96 15.30 -14.18
N ARG A 84 -8.63 14.02 -14.01
CA ARG A 84 -7.28 13.49 -14.24
C ARG A 84 -6.87 13.60 -15.70
N ALA A 85 -7.72 13.16 -16.63
CA ALA A 85 -7.44 13.23 -18.06
C ALA A 85 -7.25 14.69 -18.51
N TYR A 86 -8.06 15.61 -18.00
CA TYR A 86 -7.91 17.04 -18.26
C TYR A 86 -6.56 17.57 -17.74
N MET A 87 -6.20 17.24 -16.51
CA MET A 87 -4.91 17.63 -15.90
C MET A 87 -3.73 17.11 -16.74
N GLU A 88 -3.74 15.83 -17.13
CA GLU A 88 -2.66 15.20 -17.90
C GLU A 88 -2.55 15.77 -19.32
N ALA A 89 -3.66 16.17 -19.94
CA ALA A 89 -3.66 16.78 -21.27
C ALA A 89 -3.18 18.25 -21.28
N HIS A 90 -3.22 18.93 -20.14
CA HIS A 90 -2.84 20.35 -20.00
C HIS A 90 -1.56 20.54 -19.17
N GLN A 91 -0.82 19.46 -18.96
CA GLN A 91 0.48 19.45 -18.30
C GLN A 91 1.59 19.43 -19.33
#